data_AF-A0A4V1WLU4-F1
#
_entry.id   AF-A0A4V1WLU4-F1
#
_cell.length_a   1.000
_cell.length_b   1.000
_cell.length_c   1.000
_cell.angle_alpha   90.00
_cell.angle_beta   90.00
_cell.angle_gamma   90.00
#
_symmetry.space_group_name_H-M   'P 1'
#
loop_
_entity.id
_entity.type
_entity.pdbx_description
1 polymer ?
#
loop_
_entity_poly.entity_id
_entity_poly.type
_entity_poly.pdbx_seq_one_letter_code
_entity_poly.pdbx_strand_id
1 'polypeptide(L)'
;MAPRKKTEEKATANEAPDLVLEYLRKQNRPYSAIDVSANLHNKVTKASAAKILKDLHEQKAIEGRVAGKQIVYHALQNAAEACTTEQLAALDESVLNVRTRTISLLTSAKNLRSSLSSLNSTLSTTDLIASIHALETERAEIVTRLDGLKKGKAKKITVAEREATEKEWKRSVRVAKIRKKIAMEMWKLIEGKLPDQQTREEHREMFDLDG
;
A
#
# COMPACT_ATOMS: atom_id res chain seq x y z
N MET A 1 -8.65 -3.20 34.04
CA MET A 1 -7.40 -3.15 34.82
C MET A 1 -6.38 -2.33 34.05
N ALA A 2 -5.85 -1.25 34.64
CA ALA A 2 -4.74 -0.51 34.04
C ALA A 2 -3.49 -1.42 33.96
N PRO A 3 -2.70 -1.37 32.87
CA PRO A 3 -1.55 -2.25 32.72
C PRO A 3 -0.48 -1.90 33.76
N ARG A 4 0.00 -2.92 34.48
CA ARG A 4 1.09 -2.78 35.47
C ARG A 4 2.34 -2.29 34.73
N LYS A 5 2.88 -1.16 35.18
CA LYS A 5 4.14 -0.56 34.71
C LYS A 5 5.24 -1.62 34.80
N LYS A 6 5.84 -1.99 33.66
CA LYS A 6 7.01 -2.90 33.62
C LYS A 6 8.05 -2.38 34.61
N THR A 7 8.35 -3.18 35.63
CA THR A 7 9.36 -2.83 36.62
C THR A 7 10.70 -3.17 35.99
N GLU A 8 11.45 -2.15 35.56
CA GLU A 8 12.82 -2.34 35.10
C GLU A 8 13.66 -2.91 36.25
N GLU A 9 14.61 -3.80 35.92
CA GLU A 9 15.51 -4.39 36.91
C GLU A 9 16.26 -3.28 37.67
N LYS A 10 16.21 -3.37 39.01
CA LYS A 10 16.91 -2.43 39.88
C LYS A 10 18.41 -2.68 39.74
N ALA A 11 19.18 -1.59 39.67
CA ALA A 11 20.63 -1.70 39.67
C ALA A 11 21.10 -2.39 40.97
N THR A 12 22.11 -3.25 40.86
CA THR A 12 22.70 -3.87 42.04
C THR A 12 23.41 -2.81 42.90
N ALA A 13 23.60 -3.10 44.19
CA ALA A 13 24.17 -2.14 45.13
C ALA A 13 25.57 -1.63 44.72
N ASN A 14 26.34 -2.44 43.99
CA ASN A 14 27.67 -2.09 43.51
C ASN A 14 27.65 -1.32 42.18
N GLU A 15 26.65 -1.53 41.32
CA GLU A 15 26.55 -0.86 40.02
C GLU A 15 25.84 0.49 40.10
N ALA A 16 24.98 0.68 41.10
CA ALA A 16 24.20 1.89 41.26
C ALA A 16 25.04 3.19 41.41
N PRO A 17 26.18 3.21 42.15
CA PRO A 17 27.05 4.38 42.24
C PRO A 17 27.69 4.77 40.90
N ASP A 18 28.26 3.80 40.20
CA ASP A 18 28.91 4.02 38.90
C ASP A 18 27.90 4.52 37.86
N LEU A 19 26.70 3.95 37.86
CA LEU A 19 25.63 4.34 36.96
C LEU A 19 25.15 5.78 37.21
N VAL A 20 25.10 6.22 38.48
CA VAL A 20 24.77 7.61 38.83
C VAL A 20 25.90 8.57 38.42
N LEU A 21 27.15 8.21 38.68
CA LEU A 21 28.32 9.03 38.33
C LEU A 21 28.44 9.20 36.82
N GLU A 22 28.32 8.11 36.07
CA GLU A 22 28.36 8.12 34.60
C GLU A 22 27.20 8.93 34.02
N TYR A 23 26.01 8.82 34.60
CA TYR A 23 24.86 9.63 34.20
C TYR A 23 25.12 11.14 34.40
N LEU A 24 25.65 11.54 35.57
CA LEU A 24 25.97 12.94 35.84
C LEU A 24 27.05 13.48 34.90
N ARG A 25 28.08 12.69 34.59
CA ARG A 25 29.13 13.06 33.62
C ARG A 25 28.59 13.22 32.21
N LYS A 26 27.80 12.25 31.75
CA LYS A 26 27.22 12.26 30.41
C LYS A 26 26.26 13.42 30.18
N GLN A 27 25.43 13.74 31.16
CA GLN A 27 24.47 14.84 31.04
C GLN A 27 25.08 16.20 31.34
N ASN A 28 26.12 16.25 32.17
CA ASN A 28 26.82 17.45 32.63
C ASN A 28 25.87 18.59 33.05
N ARG A 29 24.76 18.22 33.72
CA ARG A 29 23.72 19.12 34.23
C ARG A 29 23.52 18.88 35.73
N PRO A 30 23.18 19.92 36.52
CA PRO A 30 22.89 19.76 37.94
C PRO A 30 21.53 19.07 38.14
N TYR A 31 21.50 18.02 38.97
CA TYR A 31 20.29 17.25 39.26
C TYR A 31 20.11 16.99 40.75
N SER A 32 18.87 16.94 41.22
CA SER A 32 18.53 16.46 42.57
C SER A 32 18.46 14.93 42.62
N ALA A 33 18.43 14.36 43.82
CA ALA A 33 18.22 12.91 44.00
C ALA A 33 16.87 12.41 43.41
N ILE A 34 15.86 13.29 43.37
CA ILE A 34 14.57 12.98 42.75
C ILE A 34 14.74 12.88 41.23
N ASP A 35 15.42 13.85 40.64
CA ASP A 35 15.63 13.91 39.19
C ASP A 35 16.49 12.75 38.71
N VAL A 36 17.58 12.44 39.41
CA VAL A 36 18.44 11.29 39.09
C VAL A 36 17.65 9.98 39.12
N SER A 37 16.85 9.76 40.17
CA SER A 37 16.01 8.55 40.26
C SER A 37 14.97 8.47 39.15
N ALA A 38 14.34 9.59 38.81
CA ALA A 38 13.34 9.66 37.75
C ALA A 38 13.95 9.45 36.35
N ASN A 39 15.07 10.09 36.07
CA ASN A 39 15.77 10.01 34.78
C ASN A 39 16.42 8.65 34.54
N LEU A 40 16.80 7.95 35.61
CA LEU A 40 17.23 6.56 35.57
C LEU A 40 16.06 5.57 35.66
N HIS A 41 14.83 6.03 35.42
CA HIS A 41 13.61 5.21 35.39
C HIS A 41 13.39 4.34 36.65
N ASN A 42 13.81 4.81 37.82
CA ASN A 42 13.80 4.10 39.10
C ASN A 42 14.71 2.86 39.18
N LYS A 43 15.65 2.67 38.25
CA LYS A 43 16.73 1.67 38.41
C LYS A 43 17.52 1.92 39.69
N VAL A 44 17.71 3.19 40.03
CA VAL A 44 18.15 3.65 41.34
C VAL A 44 16.97 4.36 42.02
N THR A 45 16.55 3.85 43.18
CA THR A 45 15.43 4.45 43.93
C THR A 45 15.82 5.81 44.51
N LYS A 46 14.84 6.69 44.79
CA LYS A 46 15.08 8.02 45.36
C LYS A 46 15.94 7.99 46.63
N ALA A 47 15.68 7.05 47.53
CA ALA A 47 16.45 6.89 48.76
C ALA A 47 17.90 6.45 48.48
N SER A 48 18.08 5.49 47.58
CA SER A 48 19.40 5.04 47.15
C SER A 48 20.18 6.14 46.43
N ALA A 49 19.53 6.90 45.54
CA ALA A 49 20.13 8.01 44.83
C ALA A 49 20.57 9.12 45.79
N ALA A 50 19.75 9.45 46.80
CA ALA A 50 20.12 10.44 47.81
C ALA A 50 21.36 10.01 48.61
N LYS A 51 21.46 8.73 48.97
CA LYS A 51 22.63 8.17 49.65
C LYS A 51 23.86 8.19 48.75
N ILE A 52 23.75 7.63 47.55
CA ILE A 52 24.84 7.55 46.57
C ILE A 52 25.40 8.94 46.22
N LEU A 53 24.52 9.92 45.97
CA LEU A 53 24.95 11.29 45.64
C LEU A 53 25.69 11.95 46.81
N LYS A 54 25.23 11.68 48.04
CA LYS A 54 25.93 12.17 49.23
C LYS A 54 27.30 11.50 49.38
N ASP A 55 27.37 10.18 49.25
CA ASP A 55 28.62 9.41 49.34
C ASP A 55 29.62 9.83 48.25
N LEU A 56 29.17 10.03 47.00
CA LEU A 56 29.99 10.51 45.89
C LEU A 56 30.48 11.95 46.09
N HIS A 57 29.68 12.80 46.75
CA HIS A 57 30.09 14.15 47.11
C HIS A 57 31.13 14.14 48.23
N GLU A 58 30.95 13.31 49.26
CA GLU A 58 31.93 13.12 50.35
C GLU A 58 33.27 12.58 49.81
N GLN A 59 33.23 11.71 48.81
CA GLN A 59 34.42 11.21 48.08
C GLN A 59 35.04 12.24 47.12
N LYS A 60 34.47 13.45 47.01
CA LYS A 60 34.88 14.50 46.05
C LYS A 60 34.87 14.02 44.59
N ALA A 61 34.00 13.08 44.25
CA ALA A 61 33.82 12.65 42.86
C ALA A 61 32.83 13.56 42.10
N ILE A 62 31.94 14.23 42.83
CA ILE A 62 30.94 15.19 42.34
C ILE A 62 30.82 16.37 43.31
N GLU A 63 30.28 17.49 42.83
CA GLU A 63 30.02 18.66 43.65
C GLU A 63 28.51 18.78 43.93
N GLY A 64 28.16 19.12 45.18
CA GLY A 64 26.79 19.31 45.62
C GLY A 64 26.58 20.75 46.08
N ARG A 65 25.54 21.43 45.58
CA ARG A 65 25.14 22.76 46.03
C ARG A 65 23.69 22.79 46.50
N VAL A 66 23.46 23.58 47.55
CA VAL A 66 22.10 23.80 48.08
C VAL A 66 21.34 24.72 47.11
N ALA A 67 20.20 24.25 46.63
CA ALA A 67 19.26 24.99 45.80
C ALA A 67 17.90 25.05 46.51
N GLY A 68 17.71 26.08 47.34
CA GLY A 68 16.50 26.23 48.16
C GLY A 68 16.38 25.12 49.21
N LYS A 69 15.33 24.29 49.10
CA LYS A 69 15.06 23.18 50.03
C LYS A 69 15.73 21.85 49.65
N GLN A 70 16.41 21.79 48.50
CA GLN A 70 17.03 20.57 47.98
C GLN A 70 18.51 20.80 47.70
N ILE A 71 19.27 19.71 47.59
CA ILE A 71 20.67 19.74 47.13
C ILE A 71 20.69 19.22 45.69
N VAL A 72 21.35 19.95 44.81
CA VAL A 72 21.62 19.54 43.43
C VAL A 72 23.08 19.16 43.30
N TYR A 73 23.33 18.09 42.57
CA TYR A 73 24.67 17.55 42.36
C TYR A 73 25.03 17.62 40.89
N HIS A 74 26.29 17.92 40.60
CA HIS A 74 26.82 17.95 39.23
C HIS A 74 28.20 17.31 39.16
N ALA A 75 28.58 16.85 37.97
CA ALA A 75 29.94 16.37 37.72
C ALA A 75 30.95 17.51 37.91
N LEU A 76 32.14 17.17 38.39
CA LEU A 76 33.23 18.15 38.54
C LEU A 76 33.62 18.74 37.18
N GLN A 77 33.83 20.06 37.16
CA GLN A 77 34.29 20.79 35.99
C GLN A 77 35.72 21.28 36.26
N ASN A 78 36.69 20.77 35.51
CA ASN A 78 38.08 21.15 35.66
C ASN A 78 38.40 22.37 34.79
N ALA A 79 38.71 23.51 35.42
CA ALA A 79 39.07 24.74 34.70
C ALA A 79 40.40 24.61 33.93
N ALA A 80 41.29 23.70 34.34
CA ALA A 80 42.55 23.45 33.63
C ALA A 80 42.35 22.68 32.31
N GLU A 81 41.19 22.05 32.12
CA GLU A 81 40.79 21.37 30.88
C GLU A 81 39.96 22.28 29.96
N ALA A 82 39.77 23.55 30.33
CA ALA A 82 39.05 24.50 29.49
C ALA A 82 39.83 24.77 28.19
N CYS A 83 39.14 24.71 27.06
CA CYS A 83 39.72 25.08 25.77
C CYS A 83 40.15 26.55 25.75
N THR A 84 41.27 26.83 25.08
CA THR A 84 41.66 28.21 24.76
C THR A 84 40.73 28.82 23.71
N THR A 85 40.77 30.14 23.56
CA THR A 85 40.02 30.88 22.54
C THR A 85 40.29 30.38 21.13
N GLU A 86 41.54 30.03 20.83
CA GLU A 86 41.97 29.52 19.52
C GLU A 86 41.43 28.10 19.28
N GLN A 87 41.46 27.25 20.31
CA GLN A 87 40.91 25.89 20.25
C GLN A 87 39.39 25.90 20.05
N LEU A 88 38.68 26.83 20.70
CA LEU A 88 37.24 27.02 20.50
C LEU A 88 36.93 27.46 19.06
N ALA A 89 37.68 28.43 18.52
CA ALA A 89 37.51 28.89 17.15
C ALA A 89 37.75 27.75 16.12
N ALA A 90 38.80 26.94 16.32
CA ALA A 90 39.07 25.77 15.48
C ALA A 90 37.96 24.71 15.58
N LEU A 91 37.38 24.53 16.77
CA LEU A 91 36.26 23.61 16.97
C LEU A 91 34.99 24.11 16.28
N ASP A 92 34.70 25.41 16.34
CA ASP A 92 33.58 26.03 15.63
C ASP A 92 33.70 25.88 14.11
N GLU A 93 34.90 26.07 13.56
CA GLU A 93 35.17 25.83 12.14
C GLU A 93 34.94 24.35 11.76
N SER A 94 35.42 23.42 12.58
CA SER A 94 35.18 21.99 12.40
C SER A 94 33.69 21.64 12.45
N VAL A 95 32.95 22.19 13.42
CA VAL A 95 31.50 22.01 13.55
C VAL A 95 30.78 22.54 12.30
N LEU A 96 31.17 23.71 11.80
CA LEU A 96 30.59 24.30 10.59
C LEU A 96 30.87 23.42 9.36
N ASN A 97 32.10 22.94 9.21
CA ASN A 97 32.50 22.06 8.11
C ASN A 97 31.68 20.75 8.13
N VAL A 98 31.64 20.07 9.28
CA VAL A 98 30.89 18.81 9.43
C VAL A 98 29.39 19.02 9.19
N ARG A 99 28.80 20.11 9.68
CA ARG A 99 27.39 20.45 9.40
C ARG A 99 27.14 20.66 7.92
N THR A 100 27.99 21.43 7.25
CA THR A 100 27.88 21.71 5.82
C THR A 100 27.99 20.43 5.00
N ARG A 101 28.96 19.56 5.33
CA ARG A 101 29.12 18.25 4.67
C ARG A 101 27.96 17.30 4.94
N THR A 102 27.37 17.35 6.13
CA THR A 102 26.19 16.54 6.46
C THR A 102 24.98 16.96 5.62
N ILE A 103 24.75 18.27 5.49
CA ILE A 103 23.65 18.82 4.67
C ILE A 103 23.84 18.45 3.20
N SER A 104 25.06 18.58 2.66
CA SER A 104 25.33 18.22 1.27
C SER A 104 25.12 16.73 1.00
N LEU A 105 25.65 15.85 1.86
CA LEU A 105 25.46 14.41 1.74
C LEU A 105 24.00 13.98 1.88
N LEU A 106 23.24 14.60 2.79
CA LEU A 106 21.81 14.32 2.94
C LEU A 106 21.03 14.69 1.67
N THR A 107 21.39 15.83 1.06
CA THR A 107 20.79 16.29 -0.20
C THR A 107 21.13 15.33 -1.35
N SER A 108 22.39 14.94 -1.49
CA SER A 108 22.80 13.94 -2.49
C SER A 108 22.09 12.61 -2.29
N ALA A 109 21.97 12.13 -1.05
CA ALA A 109 21.26 10.89 -0.75
C ALA A 109 19.77 10.97 -1.07
N LYS A 110 19.13 12.13 -0.86
CA LYS A 110 17.73 12.36 -1.27
C LYS A 110 17.58 12.29 -2.79
N ASN A 111 18.48 12.95 -3.53
CA ASN A 111 18.45 12.96 -4.99
C ASN A 111 18.68 11.56 -5.56
N LEU A 112 19.67 10.82 -5.05
CA LEU A 112 19.94 9.45 -5.47
C LEU A 112 18.78 8.50 -5.19
N ARG A 113 18.11 8.62 -4.03
CA ARG A 113 16.90 7.84 -3.74
C ARG A 113 15.76 8.16 -4.71
N SER A 114 15.57 9.44 -5.05
CA SER A 114 14.58 9.85 -6.05
C SER A 114 14.89 9.26 -7.43
N SER A 115 16.14 9.37 -7.89
CA SER A 115 16.57 8.79 -9.16
C SER A 115 16.40 7.27 -9.20
N LEU A 116 16.78 6.57 -8.13
CA LEU A 116 16.60 5.13 -8.01
C LEU A 116 15.11 4.74 -8.05
N SER A 117 14.26 5.47 -7.31
CA SER A 117 12.81 5.23 -7.33
C SER A 117 12.21 5.42 -8.73
N SER A 118 12.65 6.44 -9.47
CA SER A 118 12.19 6.68 -10.84
C SER A 118 12.71 5.63 -11.83
N LEU A 119 13.90 5.09 -11.61
CA LEU A 119 14.45 4.03 -12.46
C LEU A 119 13.72 2.70 -12.22
N ASN A 120 13.42 2.40 -10.95
CA ASN A 120 12.73 1.18 -10.55
C ASN A 120 11.20 1.21 -10.75
N SER A 121 10.61 2.37 -11.04
CA SER A 121 9.19 2.44 -11.41
C SER A 121 8.93 1.98 -12.85
N THR A 122 9.99 1.79 -13.64
CA THR A 122 9.92 1.21 -14.97
C THR A 122 10.32 -0.26 -14.97
N LEU A 123 9.71 -1.04 -15.87
CA LEU A 123 10.04 -2.45 -16.05
C LEU A 123 11.52 -2.59 -16.43
N SER A 124 12.21 -3.58 -15.88
CA SER A 124 13.62 -3.79 -16.21
C SER A 124 13.77 -4.15 -17.69
N THR A 125 14.94 -3.89 -18.28
CA THR A 125 15.19 -4.23 -19.69
C THR A 125 14.98 -5.72 -19.98
N THR A 126 15.31 -6.60 -19.03
CA THR A 126 15.08 -8.04 -19.16
C THR A 126 13.59 -8.37 -19.16
N ASP A 127 12.81 -7.74 -18.30
CA ASP A 127 11.35 -7.93 -18.24
C ASP A 127 10.66 -7.35 -19.48
N LEU A 128 11.16 -6.24 -20.03
CA LEU A 128 10.67 -5.67 -21.29
C LEU A 128 10.89 -6.64 -22.44
N ILE A 129 12.08 -7.24 -22.55
CA ILE A 129 12.39 -8.24 -23.58
C ILE A 129 11.48 -9.46 -23.45
N ALA A 130 11.28 -9.97 -22.23
CA ALA A 130 10.36 -11.09 -21.98
C ALA A 130 8.92 -10.74 -22.37
N SER A 131 8.46 -9.52 -22.03
CA SER A 131 7.13 -9.03 -22.38
C SER A 131 6.94 -8.90 -23.90
N ILE A 132 7.96 -8.39 -24.61
CA ILE A 132 7.94 -8.31 -26.08
C ILE A 132 7.79 -9.70 -26.68
N HIS A 133 8.62 -10.67 -26.26
CA HIS A 133 8.56 -12.03 -26.77
C HIS A 133 7.20 -12.70 -26.51
N ALA A 134 6.62 -12.49 -25.33
CA ALA A 134 5.29 -13.00 -24.99
C ALA A 134 4.20 -12.41 -25.91
N LEU A 135 4.21 -11.08 -26.11
CA LEU A 135 3.27 -10.39 -26.99
C LEU A 135 3.44 -10.79 -28.46
N GLU A 136 4.68 -11.03 -28.92
CA GLU A 136 4.95 -11.51 -30.28
C GLU A 136 4.39 -12.92 -30.49
N THR A 137 4.54 -13.79 -29.49
CA THR A 137 3.99 -15.15 -29.50
C THR A 137 2.47 -15.12 -29.55
N GLU A 138 1.83 -14.34 -28.66
CA GLU A 138 0.37 -14.17 -28.63
C GLU A 138 -0.14 -13.60 -29.97
N ARG A 139 0.55 -12.62 -30.54
CA ARG A 139 0.22 -12.07 -31.86
C ARG A 139 0.27 -13.15 -32.93
N ALA A 140 1.31 -13.99 -32.95
CA ALA A 140 1.45 -15.07 -33.92
C ALA A 140 0.31 -16.10 -33.80
N GLU A 141 -0.09 -16.45 -32.58
CA GLU A 141 -1.22 -17.35 -32.32
C GLU A 141 -2.55 -16.76 -32.79
N ILE A 142 -2.83 -15.49 -32.44
CA ILE A 142 -4.04 -14.78 -32.86
C ILE A 142 -4.11 -14.68 -34.39
N VAL A 143 -3.00 -14.34 -35.04
CA VAL A 143 -2.94 -14.26 -36.50
C VAL A 143 -3.18 -15.61 -37.15
N THR A 144 -2.58 -16.68 -36.63
CA THR A 144 -2.80 -18.06 -37.11
C THR A 144 -4.26 -18.46 -36.97
N ARG A 145 -4.87 -18.22 -35.80
CA ARG A 145 -6.29 -18.50 -35.55
C ARG A 145 -7.18 -17.71 -36.51
N LEU A 146 -6.88 -16.44 -36.71
CA LEU A 146 -7.62 -15.55 -37.59
C LEU A 146 -7.50 -15.99 -39.06
N ASP A 147 -6.34 -16.45 -39.50
CA ASP A 147 -6.16 -17.01 -40.86
C ASP A 147 -6.98 -18.30 -41.05
N GLY A 148 -6.98 -19.20 -40.06
CA GLY A 148 -7.86 -20.38 -40.07
C GLY A 148 -9.34 -20.03 -40.17
N LEU A 149 -9.80 -19.05 -39.39
CA LEU A 149 -11.18 -18.54 -39.45
C LEU A 149 -11.49 -17.85 -40.80
N LYS A 150 -10.50 -17.21 -41.44
CA LYS A 150 -10.66 -16.60 -42.77
C LYS A 150 -10.75 -17.65 -43.88
N LYS A 151 -9.99 -18.74 -43.79
CA LYS A 151 -9.95 -19.84 -44.78
C LYS A 151 -11.14 -20.80 -44.66
N GLY A 152 -11.80 -20.85 -43.51
CA GLY A 152 -13.01 -21.65 -43.31
C GLY A 152 -14.14 -21.27 -44.27
N LYS A 153 -14.97 -22.24 -44.66
CA LYS A 153 -16.15 -22.03 -45.53
C LYS A 153 -17.28 -21.21 -44.87
N ALA A 154 -17.12 -20.80 -43.62
CA ALA A 154 -18.12 -20.02 -42.89
C ALA A 154 -18.18 -18.59 -43.44
N LYS A 155 -19.33 -18.20 -43.99
CA LYS A 155 -19.57 -16.82 -44.43
C LYS A 155 -19.49 -15.90 -43.22
N LYS A 156 -18.63 -14.88 -43.27
CA LYS A 156 -18.56 -13.85 -42.23
C LYS A 156 -19.85 -13.04 -42.28
N ILE A 157 -20.66 -13.17 -41.24
CA ILE A 157 -21.90 -12.41 -41.08
C ILE A 157 -21.68 -11.49 -39.90
N THR A 158 -21.88 -10.20 -40.12
CA THR A 158 -21.83 -9.20 -39.06
C THR A 158 -23.04 -9.35 -38.14
N VAL A 159 -22.91 -8.88 -36.90
CA VAL A 159 -24.04 -8.88 -35.94
C VAL A 159 -25.25 -8.14 -36.53
N ALA A 160 -25.02 -7.01 -37.20
CA ALA A 160 -26.06 -6.23 -37.86
C ALA A 160 -26.79 -7.00 -38.99
N GLU A 161 -26.06 -7.69 -39.86
CA GLU A 161 -26.66 -8.52 -40.92
C GLU A 161 -27.47 -9.69 -40.35
N ARG A 162 -26.98 -10.32 -39.28
CA ARG A 162 -27.69 -11.38 -38.57
C ARG A 162 -28.99 -10.85 -37.97
N GLU A 163 -28.95 -9.71 -37.29
CA GLU A 163 -30.11 -9.10 -36.66
C GLU A 163 -31.16 -8.64 -37.69
N ALA A 164 -30.71 -8.08 -38.82
CA ALA A 164 -31.61 -7.70 -39.92
C ALA A 164 -32.32 -8.93 -40.51
N THR A 165 -31.57 -10.01 -40.75
CA THR A 165 -32.12 -11.28 -41.26
C THR A 165 -33.12 -11.90 -40.27
N GLU A 166 -32.77 -11.91 -38.98
CA GLU A 166 -33.63 -12.42 -37.90
C GLU A 166 -34.92 -11.61 -37.79
N LYS A 167 -34.84 -10.28 -37.94
CA LYS A 167 -35.99 -9.38 -37.92
C LYS A 167 -36.92 -9.65 -39.10
N GLU A 168 -36.37 -9.82 -40.31
CA GLU A 168 -37.16 -10.13 -41.49
C GLU A 168 -37.79 -11.53 -41.37
N TRP A 169 -37.04 -12.53 -40.94
CA TRP A 169 -37.56 -13.88 -40.69
C TRP A 169 -38.73 -13.86 -39.69
N LYS A 170 -38.58 -13.16 -38.56
CA LYS A 170 -39.66 -12.97 -37.57
C LYS A 170 -40.90 -12.29 -38.18
N ARG A 171 -40.70 -11.31 -39.07
CA ARG A 171 -41.78 -10.64 -39.79
C ARG A 171 -42.49 -11.62 -40.74
N SER A 172 -41.75 -12.34 -41.57
CA SER A 172 -42.31 -13.30 -42.53
C SER A 172 -43.10 -14.41 -41.82
N VAL A 173 -42.57 -14.96 -40.72
CA VAL A 173 -43.26 -15.98 -39.90
C VAL A 173 -44.56 -15.43 -39.33
N ARG A 174 -44.56 -14.20 -38.82
CA ARG A 174 -45.78 -13.57 -38.29
C ARG A 174 -46.83 -13.38 -39.38
N VAL A 175 -46.43 -12.89 -40.55
CA VAL A 175 -47.32 -12.70 -41.70
C VAL A 175 -47.89 -14.03 -42.17
N ALA A 176 -47.05 -15.07 -42.30
CA ALA A 176 -47.50 -16.41 -42.67
C ALA A 176 -48.54 -16.98 -41.69
N LYS A 177 -48.32 -16.81 -40.37
CA LYS A 177 -49.29 -17.23 -39.34
C LYS A 177 -50.64 -16.50 -39.47
N ILE A 178 -50.61 -15.18 -39.68
CA ILE A 178 -51.82 -14.38 -39.85
C ILE A 178 -52.56 -14.80 -41.12
N ARG A 179 -51.85 -14.93 -42.24
CA ARG A 179 -52.44 -15.37 -43.52
C ARG A 179 -53.06 -16.76 -43.40
N LYS A 180 -52.37 -17.72 -42.77
CA LYS A 180 -52.91 -19.06 -42.50
C LYS A 180 -54.20 -18.99 -41.68
N LYS A 181 -54.23 -18.13 -40.64
CA LYS A 181 -55.44 -17.93 -39.83
C LYS A 181 -56.60 -17.38 -40.67
N ILE A 182 -56.37 -16.35 -41.48
CA ILE A 182 -57.38 -15.76 -42.37
C ILE A 182 -57.90 -16.80 -43.37
N ALA A 183 -57.00 -17.55 -44.03
CA ALA A 183 -57.37 -18.59 -44.97
C ALA A 183 -58.26 -19.66 -44.32
N MET A 184 -57.90 -20.11 -43.11
CA MET A 184 -58.70 -21.07 -42.33
C MET A 184 -60.05 -20.52 -41.91
N GLU A 185 -60.13 -19.24 -41.51
CA GLU A 185 -61.40 -18.58 -41.16
C GLU A 185 -62.32 -18.43 -42.38
N MET A 186 -61.78 -18.01 -43.53
CA MET A 186 -62.52 -17.93 -44.78
C MET A 186 -63.00 -19.31 -45.24
N TRP A 187 -62.14 -20.33 -45.14
CA TRP A 187 -62.53 -21.71 -45.46
C TRP A 187 -63.71 -22.18 -44.62
N LYS A 188 -63.68 -21.97 -43.30
CA LYS A 188 -64.80 -22.35 -42.40
C LYS A 188 -66.13 -21.70 -42.79
N LEU A 189 -66.11 -20.46 -43.29
CA LEU A 189 -67.31 -19.78 -43.77
C LEU A 189 -67.87 -20.43 -45.04
N ILE A 190 -66.99 -20.79 -45.98
CA ILE A 190 -67.36 -21.49 -47.22
C ILE A 190 -67.87 -22.90 -46.88
N GLU A 191 -67.14 -23.63 -46.05
CA GLU A 191 -67.45 -24.99 -45.60
C GLU A 191 -68.86 -25.06 -45.00
N GLY A 192 -69.25 -24.07 -44.19
CA GLY A 192 -70.59 -24.00 -43.59
C GLY A 192 -71.74 -23.73 -44.56
N LYS A 193 -71.46 -23.48 -45.84
CA LYS A 193 -72.46 -23.26 -46.91
C LYS A 193 -72.50 -24.38 -47.95
N LEU A 194 -71.61 -25.36 -47.86
CA LEU A 194 -71.56 -26.48 -48.79
C LEU A 194 -72.46 -27.63 -48.33
N PRO A 195 -73.15 -28.32 -49.26
CA PRO A 195 -74.26 -29.23 -48.93
C PRO A 195 -73.83 -30.60 -48.36
N ASP A 196 -72.66 -31.12 -48.75
CA ASP A 196 -72.22 -32.48 -48.42
C ASP A 196 -70.71 -32.58 -48.18
N GLN A 197 -70.23 -33.75 -47.73
CA GLN A 197 -68.81 -33.95 -47.38
C GLN A 197 -67.91 -34.03 -48.62
N GLN A 198 -68.40 -34.59 -49.73
CA GLN A 198 -67.62 -34.81 -50.93
C GLN A 198 -67.29 -33.48 -51.62
N THR A 199 -68.29 -32.58 -51.75
CA THR A 199 -68.07 -31.23 -52.28
C THR A 199 -67.14 -30.38 -51.41
N ARG A 200 -67.12 -30.59 -50.10
CA ARG A 200 -66.17 -29.93 -49.19
C ARG A 200 -64.73 -30.37 -49.42
N GLU A 201 -64.49 -31.66 -49.62
CA GLU A 201 -63.16 -32.20 -49.87
C GLU A 201 -62.63 -31.75 -51.25
N GLU A 202 -63.48 -31.80 -52.28
CA GLU A 202 -63.15 -31.32 -53.63
C GLU A 202 -62.78 -29.82 -53.65
N HIS A 203 -63.56 -28.97 -52.97
CA HIS A 203 -63.25 -27.54 -52.89
C HIS A 203 -62.02 -27.24 -52.02
N ARG A 204 -61.72 -28.06 -51.01
CA ARG A 204 -60.55 -27.88 -50.14
C ARG A 204 -59.25 -28.19 -50.86
N GLU A 205 -59.25 -29.25 -51.66
CA GLU A 205 -58.15 -29.63 -52.55
C GLU A 205 -57.98 -28.59 -53.68
N MET A 206 -59.10 -28.12 -54.27
CA MET A 206 -59.08 -27.05 -55.28
C MET A 206 -58.44 -25.75 -54.77
N PHE A 207 -58.62 -25.41 -53.49
CA PHE A 207 -58.02 -24.23 -52.87
C PHE A 207 -56.62 -24.48 -52.28
N ASP A 208 -56.06 -25.68 -52.43
CA ASP A 208 -54.72 -26.07 -51.96
C ASP A 208 -54.49 -25.74 -50.47
N LEU A 209 -55.49 -26.01 -49.63
CA LEU A 209 -55.45 -25.68 -48.20
C LEU A 209 -54.67 -26.69 -47.35
N ASP A 210 -54.06 -27.69 -47.99
CA ASP A 210 -53.26 -28.75 -47.35
C ASP A 210 -51.73 -28.53 -47.45
N GLY A 211 -51.29 -27.40 -48.02
CA GLY A 211 -49.92 -26.88 -48.00
C GLY A 211 -49.62 -25.87 -46.90
#